data_AF-A0A498G1I9-F1
#
_entry.id   AF-A0A498G1I9-F1
#
_cell.length_a   1.000
_cell.length_b   1.000
_cell.length_c   1.000
_cell.angle_alpha   90.00
_cell.angle_beta   90.00
_cell.angle_gamma   90.00
#
_symmetry.space_group_name_H-M   'P 1'
#
loop_
_entity.id
_entity.type
_entity.pdbx_description
1 polymer ?
#
loop_
_entity_poly.entity_id
_entity_poly.type
_entity_poly.pdbx_seq_one_letter_code
_entity_poly.pdbx_strand_id
1 'polypeptide(L)'
;GLCYALGGPFLTQAGSVFDPAAVDKTTMEVLFDNVYYSYISFSTVGYGDINPLGPAARVLAASQGMLNGLFFTLLTFTLFKRVLGGS
;
A
#
# COMPACT_ATOMS: atom_id res chain seq x y z
N GLY A 1 -0.29 2.13 -3.82
CA GLY A 1 -0.77 3.52 -3.74
C GLY A 1 -1.64 3.87 -4.92
N LEU A 2 -1.03 4.18 -6.07
CA LEU A 2 -1.76 4.62 -7.28
C LEU A 2 -2.82 3.61 -7.78
N CYS A 3 -2.59 2.31 -7.66
CA CYS A 3 -3.58 1.31 -8.10
C CYS A 3 -4.89 1.35 -7.29
N TYR A 4 -4.84 1.79 -6.02
CA TYR A 4 -6.03 1.96 -5.17
C TYR A 4 -6.79 3.24 -5.51
N ALA A 5 -6.06 4.27 -5.97
CA ALA A 5 -6.63 5.53 -6.43
C ALA A 5 -7.46 5.39 -7.72
N LEU A 6 -7.24 4.33 -8.51
CA LEU A 6 -7.98 4.04 -9.75
C LEU A 6 -9.44 3.59 -9.51
N GLY A 7 -9.84 3.27 -8.28
CA GLY A 7 -11.22 2.88 -7.96
C GLY A 7 -11.68 1.55 -8.55
N GLY A 8 -13.00 1.33 -8.55
CA GLY A 8 -13.64 0.10 -9.07
C GLY A 8 -13.29 -1.17 -8.26
N PRO A 9 -12.77 -2.24 -8.87
CA PRO A 9 -12.43 -3.48 -8.14
C PRO A 9 -11.27 -3.30 -7.15
N PHE A 10 -10.53 -2.18 -7.26
CA PHE A 10 -9.42 -1.78 -6.39
C PHE A 10 -9.81 -0.76 -5.32
N LEU A 11 -11.11 -0.52 -5.12
CA LEU A 11 -11.60 0.51 -4.20
C LEU A 11 -11.21 0.24 -2.74
N THR A 12 -10.71 1.28 -2.09
CA THR A 12 -10.44 1.35 -0.65
C THR A 12 -11.46 2.30 -0.01
N GLN A 13 -11.55 2.25 1.33
CA GLN A 13 -12.38 3.18 2.10
C GLN A 13 -11.97 4.65 1.93
N ALA A 14 -10.77 4.93 1.40
CA ALA A 14 -10.31 6.27 1.07
C ALA A 14 -11.02 6.90 -0.14
N GLY A 15 -11.75 6.09 -0.93
CA GLY A 15 -12.38 6.54 -2.17
C GLY A 15 -11.48 6.39 -3.40
N SER A 16 -11.96 6.90 -4.53
CA SER A 16 -11.26 6.84 -5.80
C SER A 16 -11.09 8.22 -6.43
N VAL A 17 -10.02 8.41 -7.20
CA VAL A 17 -9.75 9.67 -7.91
C VAL A 17 -10.79 9.96 -8.98
N PHE A 18 -11.44 8.92 -9.50
CA PHE A 18 -12.49 9.03 -10.52
C PHE A 18 -13.89 9.27 -9.96
N ASP A 19 -14.11 8.98 -8.69
CA ASP A 19 -15.34 9.29 -7.97
C ASP A 19 -15.05 9.81 -6.56
N PRO A 20 -14.49 11.03 -6.44
CA PRO A 20 -14.20 11.66 -5.16
C PRO A 20 -15.48 12.13 -4.44
N ALA A 21 -16.58 12.31 -5.18
CA ALA A 21 -17.87 12.75 -4.65
C ALA A 21 -18.52 11.70 -3.72
N ALA A 22 -18.18 10.42 -3.86
CA ALA A 22 -18.68 9.36 -2.99
C ALA A 22 -18.15 9.44 -1.54
N VAL A 23 -17.08 10.19 -1.30
CA VAL A 23 -16.40 10.26 0.02
C VAL A 23 -16.35 11.69 0.56
N ASP A 24 -16.99 12.66 -0.11
CA ASP A 24 -16.97 14.09 0.28
C ASP A 24 -15.54 14.61 0.54
N LYS A 25 -14.59 14.14 -0.28
CA LYS A 25 -13.17 14.48 -0.18
C LYS A 25 -12.68 15.05 -1.50
N THR A 26 -11.69 15.93 -1.43
CA THR A 26 -11.00 16.41 -2.63
C THR A 26 -10.15 15.30 -3.25
N THR A 27 -9.90 15.37 -4.55
CA THR A 27 -9.03 14.40 -5.25
C THR A 27 -7.63 14.30 -4.61
N MET A 28 -7.11 15.40 -4.08
CA MET A 28 -5.82 15.42 -3.38
C MET A 28 -5.88 14.64 -2.07
N GLU A 29 -6.93 14.82 -1.27
CA GLU A 29 -7.12 14.06 -0.02
C GLU A 29 -7.28 12.56 -0.30
N VAL A 30 -8.06 12.19 -1.32
CA VAL A 30 -8.19 10.78 -1.75
C VAL A 30 -6.85 10.19 -2.17
N LEU A 31 -6.02 10.96 -2.88
CA LEU A 31 -4.66 10.54 -3.26
C LEU A 31 -3.78 10.36 -2.02
N PHE A 32 -3.78 11.32 -1.10
CA PHE A 32 -3.01 11.24 0.14
C PHE A 32 -3.42 10.05 0.99
N ASP A 33 -4.71 9.80 1.18
CA ASP A 33 -5.22 8.66 1.94
C ASP A 33 -4.84 7.32 1.28
N ASN A 34 -4.92 7.21 -0.05
CA ASN A 34 -4.52 6.00 -0.77
C ASN A 34 -2.99 5.76 -0.75
N VAL A 35 -2.19 6.84 -0.77
CA VAL A 35 -0.73 6.77 -0.59
C VAL A 35 -0.40 6.39 0.86
N TYR A 36 -1.09 6.99 1.83
CA TYR A 36 -0.95 6.68 3.25
C TYR A 36 -1.29 5.21 3.53
N TYR A 37 -2.44 4.72 3.03
CA TYR A 37 -2.81 3.31 3.12
C TYR A 37 -1.74 2.38 2.54
N SER A 38 -1.18 2.75 1.38
CA SER A 38 -0.08 2.00 0.77
C SER A 38 1.17 2.02 1.64
N TYR A 39 1.49 3.15 2.26
CA TYR A 39 2.66 3.33 3.11
C TYR A 39 2.53 2.53 4.43
N ILE A 40 1.40 2.60 5.12
CA ILE A 40 1.17 1.84 6.36
C ILE A 40 1.13 0.33 6.11
N SER A 41 0.63 -0.08 4.95
CA SER A 41 0.63 -1.49 4.54
C SER A 41 2.04 -1.97 4.18
N PHE A 42 2.82 -1.14 3.48
CA PHE A 42 4.21 -1.41 3.15
C PHE A 42 5.14 -1.31 4.36
N SER A 43 4.83 -0.52 5.36
CA SER A 43 5.60 -0.51 6.62
C SER A 43 5.13 -1.61 7.59
N THR A 44 4.10 -2.38 7.22
CA THR A 44 3.44 -3.39 8.08
C THR A 44 2.84 -2.82 9.37
N VAL A 45 2.67 -1.50 9.45
CA VAL A 45 2.05 -0.83 10.59
C VAL A 45 0.55 -1.14 10.64
N GLY A 46 -0.13 -1.03 9.49
CA GLY A 46 -1.51 -1.48 9.31
C GLY A 46 -2.50 -1.02 10.39
N TYR A 47 -2.57 0.30 10.66
CA TYR A 47 -3.45 0.87 11.70
C TYR A 47 -4.93 0.45 11.59
N GLY A 48 -5.39 0.06 10.39
CA GLY A 48 -6.74 -0.46 10.17
C GLY A 48 -7.80 0.63 10.00
N ASP A 49 -7.38 1.88 9.85
CA ASP A 49 -8.21 3.06 9.59
C ASP A 49 -8.77 3.10 8.16
N ILE A 50 -8.01 2.57 7.19
CA ILE A 50 -8.42 2.43 5.79
C ILE A 50 -8.42 0.94 5.43
N ASN A 51 -9.58 0.42 5.01
CA ASN A 51 -9.72 -0.97 4.60
C ASN A 51 -9.96 -1.12 3.08
N PRO A 52 -9.47 -2.22 2.47
CA PRO A 52 -9.79 -2.57 1.10
C PRO A 52 -11.21 -3.12 1.01
N LEU A 53 -12.09 -2.41 0.31
CA LEU A 53 -13.48 -2.79 0.09
C LEU A 53 -13.61 -3.74 -1.11
N GLY A 54 -12.85 -3.48 -2.18
CA GLY A 54 -12.88 -4.28 -3.40
C GLY A 54 -12.19 -5.65 -3.27
N PRO A 55 -12.69 -6.72 -3.93
CA PRO A 55 -12.06 -8.04 -3.92
C PRO A 55 -10.64 -8.01 -4.52
N ALA A 56 -10.41 -7.22 -5.58
CA ALA A 56 -9.07 -7.08 -6.15
C ALA A 56 -8.17 -6.20 -5.26
N ALA A 57 -8.73 -5.21 -4.55
CA ALA A 57 -7.99 -4.43 -3.55
C ALA A 57 -7.42 -5.32 -2.44
N ARG A 58 -8.19 -6.31 -1.97
CA ARG A 58 -7.74 -7.29 -0.96
C ARG A 58 -6.61 -8.17 -1.48
N VAL A 59 -6.72 -8.67 -2.71
CA VAL A 59 -5.65 -9.47 -3.34
C VAL A 59 -4.38 -8.64 -3.52
N LEU A 60 -4.50 -7.38 -3.95
CA LEU A 60 -3.36 -6.47 -4.03
C LEU A 60 -2.73 -6.18 -2.66
N ALA A 61 -3.53 -5.99 -1.62
CA ALA A 61 -3.01 -5.76 -0.27
C ALA A 61 -2.24 -6.98 0.24
N ALA A 62 -2.78 -8.18 0.00
CA ALA A 62 -2.11 -9.43 0.34
C ALA A 62 -0.80 -9.63 -0.43
N SER A 63 -0.80 -9.36 -1.75
CA SER A 63 0.41 -9.48 -2.57
C SER A 63 1.47 -8.43 -2.19
N GLN A 64 1.04 -7.21 -1.85
CA GLN A 64 1.92 -6.16 -1.36
C GLN A 64 2.61 -6.59 -0.05
N GLY A 65 1.89 -7.25 0.87
CA GLY A 65 2.47 -7.82 2.08
C GLY A 65 3.54 -8.89 1.80
N MET A 66 3.27 -9.82 0.87
CA MET A 66 4.22 -10.87 0.49
C MET A 66 5.50 -10.31 -0.13
N LEU A 67 5.37 -9.37 -1.08
CA LEU A 67 6.51 -8.70 -1.71
C LEU A 67 7.38 -8.00 -0.68
N ASN A 68 6.75 -7.37 0.30
CA ASN A 68 7.47 -6.62 1.32
C ASN A 68 8.36 -7.50 2.20
N GLY A 69 7.87 -8.68 2.60
CA GLY A 69 8.69 -9.68 3.31
C GLY A 69 9.90 -10.14 2.50
N LEU A 70 9.71 -10.36 1.19
CA LEU A 70 10.81 -10.69 0.27
C LEU A 70 11.83 -9.56 0.19
N PHE A 71 11.40 -8.31 -0.02
CA PHE A 71 12.29 -7.15 -0.09
C PHE A 71 13.05 -6.93 1.21
N PHE A 72 12.39 -7.01 2.37
CA PHE A 72 13.03 -6.81 3.66
C PHE A 72 14.08 -7.91 3.94
N THR A 73 13.78 -9.15 3.55
CA THR A 73 14.73 -10.28 3.66
C THR A 73 15.94 -10.08 2.75
N LEU A 74 15.71 -9.73 1.47
CA LEU A 74 16.79 -9.51 0.51
C LEU A 74 17.66 -8.31 0.89
N LEU A 75 17.04 -7.20 1.30
CA LEU A 75 17.73 -6.00 1.78
C LEU A 75 18.61 -6.34 2.99
N THR A 76 18.04 -7.03 3.98
CA THR A 76 18.77 -7.44 5.18
C THR A 76 19.93 -8.36 4.83
N PHE A 77 19.71 -9.39 4.00
CA PHE A 77 20.75 -10.31 3.56
C PHE A 77 21.87 -9.61 2.77
N THR A 78 21.53 -8.71 1.84
CA THR A 78 22.52 -7.96 1.06
C THR A 78 23.30 -6.97 1.92
N LEU A 79 22.65 -6.30 2.88
CA LEU A 79 23.32 -5.44 3.85
C LEU A 79 24.29 -6.25 4.72
N PHE A 80 23.85 -7.37 5.29
CA PHE A 80 24.73 -8.26 6.07
C PHE A 80 25.91 -8.74 5.25
N LYS A 81 25.68 -9.22 4.03
CA LYS A 81 26.75 -9.68 3.14
C LYS A 81 27.72 -8.55 2.78
N ARG A 82 27.25 -7.31 2.59
CA ARG A 82 28.13 -6.15 2.31
C ARG A 82 28.94 -5.73 3.53
N VAL A 83 28.35 -5.77 4.72
CA VAL A 83 29.02 -5.39 5.97
C VAL A 83 30.04 -6.45 6.40
N LEU A 84 29.71 -7.74 6.30
CA LEU A 84 30.55 -8.86 6.74
C LEU A 84 31.52 -9.37 5.66
N GLY A 85 31.17 -9.23 4.38
CA GLY A 85 31.98 -9.68 3.25
C GLY A 85 32.99 -8.66 2.73
N GLY A 86 33.13 -7.51 3.41
CA GLY A 86 34.18 -6.53 3.17
C GLY A 86 35.43 -6.85 3.99
N SER A 87 36.15 -7.91 3.63
CA SER A 87 37.54 -8.18 4.04
C SER A 87 38.24 -8.95 2.92
#